data_AF-A0A7G9RNY0-F1
#
_entry.id   AF-A0A7G9RNY0-F1
#
_cell.length_a   1.000
_cell.length_b   1.000
_cell.length_c   1.000
_cell.angle_alpha   90.00
_cell.angle_beta   90.00
_cell.angle_gamma   90.00
#
_symmetry.space_group_name_H-M   'P 1'
#
loop_
_entity.id
_entity.type
_entity.pdbx_description
1 polymer ?
#
loop_
_entity_poly.entity_id
_entity_poly.type
_entity_poly.pdbx_seq_one_letter_code
_entity_poly.pdbx_strand_id
1 'polypeptide(L)'
;MFRKIIIAGAMLGWGLAHAFAPQAGTWVVTAENNGRPGRGFGLDVQNGTLVMQMYAYDTSGYPMFYLSAGPLANNAYSGVLNKYRDGRYFGSGDRIGREDGNAGTVSMRFISGTKGYITFPNEPEKEISRFNFGYTNAAAQLRGIWMLSSVSPNGSAQDKLDYFSLTDAVRGSDYGTGAMASRDRTYSCENLTSGPNSGLTMCLKYASDGTAVRVNFFHISINDGEGWAGPTPQSADDVLYVKRVAGPNGDFTGIYYKDQPVEESAELQAAKLQARQDAAAQPIDRRENKDGQIEILPLQR
;
A
#
# COMPACT_ATOMS: atom_id res chain seq x y z
N MET A 1 -35.00 -18.30 50.03
CA MET A 1 -33.68 -17.64 50.10
C MET A 1 -32.96 -17.96 48.79
N PHE A 2 -32.87 -16.98 47.89
CA PHE A 2 -32.47 -17.17 46.48
C PHE A 2 -30.95 -17.30 46.32
N ARG A 3 -30.52 -18.34 45.59
CA ARG A 3 -29.13 -18.57 45.15
C ARG A 3 -28.77 -17.56 44.05
N LYS A 4 -27.63 -16.88 44.20
CA LYS A 4 -27.04 -16.02 43.17
C LYS A 4 -26.30 -16.90 42.15
N ILE A 5 -26.72 -16.86 40.90
CA ILE A 5 -26.00 -17.42 39.75
C ILE A 5 -25.17 -16.27 39.15
N ILE A 6 -23.85 -16.43 39.12
CA ILE A 6 -22.94 -15.55 38.38
C ILE A 6 -22.86 -16.11 36.96
N ILE A 7 -23.37 -15.37 35.97
CA ILE A 7 -23.15 -15.68 34.56
C ILE A 7 -21.93 -14.87 34.12
N ALA A 8 -20.81 -15.58 33.91
CA ALA A 8 -19.67 -15.04 33.19
C ALA A 8 -20.03 -14.95 31.70
N GLY A 9 -20.31 -13.74 31.22
CA GLY A 9 -20.50 -13.48 29.79
C GLY A 9 -19.15 -13.56 29.08
N ALA A 10 -18.90 -14.65 28.35
CA ALA A 10 -17.81 -14.72 27.39
C ALA A 10 -18.14 -13.78 26.22
N MET A 11 -17.48 -12.62 26.16
CA MET A 11 -17.46 -11.79 24.96
C MET A 11 -16.66 -12.54 23.89
N LEU A 12 -17.34 -13.27 23.03
CA LEU A 12 -16.82 -13.69 21.74
C LEU A 12 -16.69 -12.44 20.87
N GLY A 13 -15.55 -11.76 20.99
CA GLY A 13 -15.16 -10.75 20.02
C GLY A 13 -15.04 -11.41 18.67
N TRP A 14 -16.00 -11.16 17.78
CA TRP A 14 -15.80 -11.37 16.35
C TRP A 14 -14.73 -10.40 15.91
N GLY A 15 -13.47 -10.82 16.00
CA GLY A 15 -12.42 -10.25 15.19
C GLY A 15 -12.82 -10.46 13.74
N LEU A 16 -13.30 -9.41 13.08
CA LEU A 16 -13.36 -9.39 11.63
C LEU A 16 -11.92 -9.64 11.17
N ALA A 17 -11.65 -10.86 10.72
CA ALA A 17 -10.42 -11.14 10.01
C ALA A 17 -10.46 -10.29 8.75
N HIS A 18 -9.79 -9.14 8.77
CA HIS A 18 -9.65 -8.31 7.60
C HIS A 18 -8.87 -9.13 6.57
N ALA A 19 -9.58 -9.60 5.53
CA ALA A 19 -8.93 -10.10 4.33
C ALA A 19 -8.18 -8.91 3.72
N PHE A 20 -6.87 -9.03 3.57
CA PHE A 20 -6.03 -8.02 2.92
C PHE A 20 -5.48 -8.61 1.64
N ALA A 21 -5.38 -7.78 0.59
CA ALA A 21 -4.74 -8.17 -0.65
C ALA A 21 -3.23 -7.90 -0.53
N PRO A 22 -2.35 -8.78 -1.08
CA PRO A 22 -0.96 -8.44 -1.27
C PRO A 22 -0.84 -7.20 -2.17
N GLN A 23 0.13 -6.36 -1.86
CA GLN A 23 0.43 -5.18 -2.66
C GLN A 23 0.89 -5.59 -4.07
N ALA A 24 0.34 -4.91 -5.08
CA ALA A 24 0.76 -5.11 -6.45
C ALA A 24 2.23 -4.74 -6.69
N GLY A 25 2.86 -5.44 -7.64
CA GLY A 25 4.21 -5.19 -8.15
C GLY A 25 5.16 -6.37 -7.98
N THR A 26 6.46 -6.10 -7.91
CA THR A 26 7.50 -7.15 -7.89
C THR A 26 7.69 -7.75 -6.51
N TRP A 27 7.76 -9.07 -6.46
CA TRP A 27 8.00 -9.90 -5.29
C TRP A 27 9.20 -10.82 -5.54
N VAL A 28 9.90 -11.12 -4.45
CA VAL A 28 11.07 -11.99 -4.46
C VAL A 28 10.94 -13.06 -3.40
N VAL A 29 11.63 -14.17 -3.61
CA VAL A 29 11.95 -15.09 -2.51
C VAL A 29 12.99 -14.40 -1.64
N THR A 30 12.63 -14.14 -0.39
CA THR A 30 13.41 -13.25 0.50
C THR A 30 14.86 -13.68 0.63
N ALA A 31 15.11 -14.99 0.81
CA ALA A 31 16.46 -15.55 0.94
C ALA A 31 17.27 -15.54 -0.38
N GLU A 32 16.61 -15.39 -1.53
CA GLU A 32 17.24 -15.34 -2.85
C GLU A 32 17.59 -13.89 -3.27
N ASN A 33 17.21 -12.88 -2.47
CA ASN A 33 17.55 -11.48 -2.71
C ASN A 33 18.99 -11.13 -2.26
N ASN A 34 19.96 -11.56 -3.05
CA ASN A 34 21.39 -11.44 -2.74
C ASN A 34 22.22 -10.76 -3.86
N GLY A 35 21.55 -10.07 -4.80
CA GLY A 35 22.18 -9.39 -5.93
C GLY A 35 22.67 -10.29 -7.05
N ARG A 36 22.43 -11.62 -6.99
CA ARG A 36 22.75 -12.56 -8.06
C ARG A 36 21.53 -12.81 -8.96
N PRO A 37 21.74 -13.23 -10.23
CA PRO A 37 20.65 -13.68 -11.08
C PRO A 37 19.85 -14.80 -10.41
N GLY A 38 18.54 -14.71 -10.49
CA GLY A 38 17.63 -15.64 -9.84
C GLY A 38 16.23 -15.55 -10.44
N ARG A 39 15.25 -15.97 -9.65
CA ARG A 39 13.83 -15.93 -10.01
C ARG A 39 13.09 -14.88 -9.19
N GLY A 40 11.90 -14.54 -9.65
CA GLY A 40 11.00 -13.63 -8.99
C GLY A 40 9.69 -13.55 -9.74
N PHE A 41 8.77 -12.75 -9.23
CA PHE A 41 7.43 -12.70 -9.79
C PHE A 41 6.76 -11.35 -9.56
N GLY A 42 5.93 -10.93 -10.50
CA GLY A 42 4.98 -9.85 -10.31
C GLY A 42 3.67 -10.40 -9.76
N LEU A 43 3.07 -9.70 -8.80
CA LEU A 43 1.71 -9.94 -8.34
C LEU A 43 0.83 -8.74 -8.68
N ASP A 44 -0.39 -9.00 -9.11
CA ASP A 44 -1.48 -8.03 -9.16
C ASP A 44 -2.75 -8.70 -8.65
N VAL A 45 -3.61 -7.94 -7.96
CA VAL A 45 -4.88 -8.43 -7.43
C VAL A 45 -5.97 -7.46 -7.82
N GLN A 46 -6.90 -7.93 -8.65
CA GLN A 46 -8.03 -7.14 -9.12
C GLN A 46 -9.31 -7.93 -8.90
N ASN A 47 -10.28 -7.31 -8.23
CA ASN A 47 -11.60 -7.91 -7.94
C ASN A 47 -11.51 -9.34 -7.37
N GLY A 48 -10.61 -9.55 -6.40
CA GLY A 48 -10.39 -10.86 -5.76
C GLY A 48 -9.67 -11.91 -6.62
N THR A 49 -9.19 -11.55 -7.82
CA THR A 49 -8.37 -12.42 -8.67
C THR A 49 -6.91 -12.02 -8.57
N LEU A 50 -6.05 -12.95 -8.18
CA LEU A 50 -4.60 -12.76 -8.21
C LEU A 50 -4.06 -13.22 -9.57
N VAL A 51 -3.16 -12.41 -10.14
CA VAL A 51 -2.32 -12.78 -11.29
C VAL A 51 -0.87 -12.77 -10.84
N MET A 52 -0.17 -13.86 -11.15
CA MET A 52 1.26 -14.03 -10.92
C MET A 52 1.99 -14.16 -12.25
N GLN A 53 2.94 -13.26 -12.49
CA GLN A 53 3.84 -13.27 -13.63
C GLN A 53 5.24 -13.64 -13.15
N MET A 54 5.64 -14.89 -13.30
CA MET A 54 6.91 -15.40 -12.78
C MET A 54 7.96 -15.50 -13.87
N TYR A 55 9.18 -15.11 -13.55
CA TYR A 55 10.37 -15.47 -14.33
C TYR A 55 11.23 -16.43 -13.51
N ALA A 56 11.67 -17.51 -14.13
CA ALA A 56 12.55 -18.51 -13.52
C ALA A 56 13.31 -19.26 -14.62
N TYR A 57 13.85 -20.43 -14.30
CA TYR A 57 14.59 -21.27 -15.24
C TYR A 57 13.91 -22.63 -15.34
N ASP A 58 13.96 -23.25 -16.52
CA ASP A 58 13.56 -24.65 -16.68
C ASP A 58 14.65 -25.61 -16.15
N THR A 59 14.38 -26.92 -16.24
CA THR A 59 15.33 -27.97 -15.82
C THR A 59 16.62 -28.00 -16.63
N SER A 60 16.64 -27.36 -17.80
CA SER A 60 17.83 -27.21 -18.64
C SER A 60 18.61 -25.93 -18.31
N GLY A 61 18.10 -25.11 -17.38
CA GLY A 61 18.72 -23.86 -16.96
C GLY A 61 18.43 -22.67 -17.90
N TYR A 62 17.50 -22.81 -18.85
CA TYR A 62 17.12 -21.70 -19.73
C TYR A 62 16.04 -20.84 -19.06
N PRO A 63 16.09 -19.51 -19.25
CA PRO A 63 15.10 -18.61 -18.67
C PRO A 63 13.73 -18.85 -19.29
N MET A 64 12.71 -18.91 -18.44
CA MET A 64 11.31 -19.13 -18.80
C MET A 64 10.42 -18.17 -18.02
N PHE A 65 9.29 -17.80 -18.62
CA PHE A 65 8.22 -17.12 -17.91
C PHE A 65 7.05 -18.09 -17.66
N TYR A 66 6.35 -17.88 -16.55
CA TYR A 66 5.18 -18.64 -16.15
C TYR A 66 4.06 -17.67 -15.77
N LEU A 67 2.83 -18.01 -16.11
CA LEU A 67 1.64 -17.25 -15.68
C LEU A 67 0.76 -18.13 -14.81
N SER A 68 0.26 -17.55 -13.73
CA SER A 68 -0.79 -18.17 -12.90
C SER A 68 -1.85 -17.12 -12.62
N ALA A 69 -3.11 -17.50 -12.68
CA ALA A 69 -4.21 -16.63 -12.30
C ALA A 69 -5.34 -17.43 -11.65
N GLY A 70 -6.00 -16.83 -10.66
CA GLY A 70 -7.07 -17.50 -9.94
C GLY A 70 -7.56 -16.69 -8.74
N PRO A 71 -8.58 -17.19 -8.03
CA PRO A 71 -9.15 -16.50 -6.88
C PRO A 71 -8.12 -16.38 -5.75
N LEU A 72 -8.05 -15.19 -5.14
CA LEU A 72 -7.43 -14.95 -3.85
C LEU A 72 -8.52 -15.03 -2.78
N ALA A 73 -8.40 -15.98 -1.86
CA ALA A 73 -9.37 -16.18 -0.79
C ALA A 73 -8.66 -16.45 0.53
N ASN A 74 -9.15 -15.87 1.62
CA ASN A 74 -8.59 -16.06 2.97
C ASN A 74 -7.08 -15.76 3.04
N ASN A 75 -6.64 -14.68 2.39
CA ASN A 75 -5.22 -14.30 2.26
C ASN A 75 -4.34 -15.40 1.65
N ALA A 76 -4.92 -16.32 0.88
CA ALA A 76 -4.22 -17.45 0.27
C ALA A 76 -4.58 -17.60 -1.21
N TYR A 77 -3.64 -18.16 -1.97
CA TYR A 77 -3.75 -18.39 -3.40
C TYR A 77 -3.22 -19.78 -3.73
N SER A 78 -3.85 -20.45 -4.68
CA SER A 78 -3.26 -21.62 -5.34
C SER A 78 -3.67 -21.67 -6.80
N GLY A 79 -2.71 -21.98 -7.66
CA GLY A 79 -2.94 -22.03 -9.10
C GLY A 79 -1.81 -22.74 -9.84
N VAL A 80 -2.06 -23.06 -11.11
CA VAL A 80 -1.09 -23.73 -11.97
C VAL A 80 -0.14 -22.70 -12.59
N LEU A 81 1.16 -23.01 -12.64
CA LEU A 81 2.17 -22.22 -13.33
C LEU A 81 2.23 -22.60 -14.82
N ASN A 82 1.41 -21.94 -15.64
CA ASN A 82 1.29 -22.22 -17.08
C ASN A 82 2.50 -21.73 -17.86
N LYS A 83 2.93 -22.53 -18.83
CA LYS A 83 3.99 -22.21 -19.80
C LYS A 83 3.39 -21.84 -21.14
N TYR A 84 4.12 -21.06 -21.92
CA TYR A 84 3.72 -20.67 -23.27
C TYR A 84 4.92 -20.74 -24.22
N ARG A 85 4.65 -20.94 -25.51
CA ARG A 85 5.68 -20.97 -26.57
C ARG A 85 5.18 -20.42 -27.89
N ASP A 86 6.10 -20.28 -28.85
CA ASP A 86 5.86 -19.85 -30.23
C ASP A 86 5.23 -18.45 -30.38
N GLY A 87 5.31 -17.61 -29.34
CA GLY A 87 4.75 -16.26 -29.30
C GLY A 87 5.53 -15.22 -30.09
N ARG A 88 4.97 -14.00 -30.12
CA ARG A 88 5.61 -12.81 -30.72
C ARG A 88 6.85 -12.41 -29.91
N TYR A 89 7.99 -12.25 -30.58
CA TYR A 89 9.26 -11.77 -30.00
C TYR A 89 9.67 -10.42 -30.62
N PHE A 90 10.67 -9.76 -30.04
CA PHE A 90 11.13 -8.45 -30.52
C PHE A 90 11.59 -8.52 -31.98
N GLY A 91 10.97 -7.71 -32.85
CA GLY A 91 11.25 -7.68 -34.28
C GLY A 91 10.62 -8.80 -35.11
N SER A 92 9.81 -9.69 -34.51
CA SER A 92 9.01 -10.64 -35.27
C SER A 92 7.80 -9.99 -35.95
N GLY A 93 7.31 -10.61 -37.03
CA GLY A 93 5.97 -10.33 -37.55
C GLY A 93 4.86 -10.88 -36.64
N ASP A 94 3.63 -10.88 -37.13
CA ASP A 94 2.51 -11.40 -36.35
C ASP A 94 2.64 -12.89 -36.04
N ARG A 95 2.60 -13.21 -34.75
CA ARG A 95 2.65 -14.57 -34.21
C ARG A 95 1.71 -14.68 -33.02
N ILE A 96 1.05 -15.82 -32.92
CA ILE A 96 0.15 -16.15 -31.81
C ILE A 96 0.81 -17.26 -31.00
N GLY A 97 1.07 -16.97 -29.72
CA GLY A 97 1.60 -17.97 -28.80
C GLY A 97 0.55 -19.00 -28.44
N ARG A 98 0.99 -20.15 -27.91
CA ARG A 98 0.13 -21.21 -27.39
C ARG A 98 0.62 -21.72 -26.04
N GLU A 99 -0.27 -22.31 -25.27
CA GLU A 99 0.07 -23.01 -24.03
C GLU A 99 1.02 -24.20 -24.31
N ASP A 100 1.93 -24.44 -23.38
CA ASP A 100 2.95 -25.50 -23.45
C ASP A 100 3.03 -26.30 -22.13
N GLY A 101 1.87 -26.66 -21.61
CA GLY A 101 1.73 -27.33 -20.32
C GLY A 101 2.05 -26.40 -19.15
N ASN A 102 2.54 -26.97 -18.04
CA ASN A 102 2.77 -26.23 -16.80
C ASN A 102 3.96 -26.78 -16.01
N ALA A 103 4.40 -26.03 -15.00
CA ALA A 103 5.44 -26.44 -14.05
C ALA A 103 4.88 -27.09 -12.77
N GLY A 104 3.55 -27.25 -12.67
CA GLY A 104 2.84 -27.69 -11.49
C GLY A 104 2.10 -26.56 -10.76
N THR A 105 1.60 -26.87 -9.57
CA THR A 105 0.81 -25.94 -8.75
C THR A 105 1.70 -25.14 -7.80
N VAL A 106 1.54 -23.82 -7.82
CA VAL A 106 2.07 -22.92 -6.80
C VAL A 106 0.99 -22.66 -5.74
N SER A 107 1.42 -22.48 -4.50
CA SER A 107 0.53 -21.98 -3.43
C SER A 107 1.20 -20.84 -2.67
N MET A 108 0.38 -19.91 -2.18
CA MET A 108 0.84 -18.79 -1.38
C MET A 108 -0.09 -18.57 -0.19
N ARG A 109 0.49 -18.08 0.91
CA ARG A 109 -0.25 -17.50 2.04
C ARG A 109 0.38 -16.17 2.41
N PHE A 110 -0.43 -15.14 2.53
CA PHE A 110 0.02 -13.80 2.87
C PHE A 110 -0.21 -13.53 4.35
N ILE A 111 0.79 -12.90 4.98
CA ILE A 111 0.73 -12.49 6.39
C ILE A 111 0.64 -10.98 6.54
N SER A 112 0.98 -10.23 5.49
CA SER A 112 0.69 -8.80 5.34
C SER A 112 0.60 -8.45 3.85
N GLY A 113 0.24 -7.20 3.53
CA GLY A 113 0.31 -6.70 2.16
C GLY A 113 1.72 -6.76 1.54
N THR A 114 2.78 -6.98 2.33
CA THR A 114 4.18 -6.92 1.87
C THR A 114 4.98 -8.18 2.16
N LYS A 115 4.42 -9.15 2.88
CA LYS A 115 5.08 -10.40 3.29
C LYS A 115 4.16 -11.59 3.14
N GLY A 116 4.74 -12.73 2.81
CA GLY A 116 4.02 -13.98 2.72
C GLY A 116 4.96 -15.16 2.60
N TYR A 117 4.38 -16.29 2.25
CA TYR A 117 5.08 -17.53 1.98
C TYR A 117 4.58 -18.12 0.68
N ILE A 118 5.48 -18.77 -0.05
CA ILE A 118 5.21 -19.44 -1.32
C ILE A 118 5.71 -20.88 -1.26
N THR A 119 4.95 -21.81 -1.80
CA THR A 119 5.40 -23.18 -2.07
C THR A 119 5.38 -23.36 -3.58
N PHE A 120 6.57 -23.46 -4.17
CA PHE A 120 6.71 -23.79 -5.58
C PHE A 120 6.54 -25.30 -5.80
N PRO A 121 6.21 -25.74 -7.02
CA PRO A 121 6.17 -27.16 -7.35
C PRO A 121 7.46 -27.87 -6.93
N ASN A 122 7.33 -28.93 -6.14
CA ASN A 122 8.43 -29.77 -5.65
C ASN A 122 9.47 -29.04 -4.78
N GLU A 123 9.13 -27.92 -4.17
CA GLU A 123 9.97 -27.21 -3.22
C GLU A 123 9.30 -27.09 -1.85
N PRO A 124 10.08 -26.99 -0.76
CA PRO A 124 9.54 -26.59 0.53
C PRO A 124 9.01 -25.15 0.47
N GLU A 125 8.20 -24.79 1.45
CA GLU A 125 7.71 -23.42 1.62
C GLU A 125 8.88 -22.43 1.83
N LYS A 126 8.80 -21.27 1.18
CA LYS A 126 9.80 -20.20 1.22
C LYS A 126 9.16 -18.87 1.58
N GLU A 127 9.86 -18.03 2.33
CA GLU A 127 9.43 -16.67 2.61
C GLU A 127 9.53 -15.80 1.35
N ILE A 128 8.52 -14.97 1.13
CA ILE A 128 8.46 -13.98 0.04
C ILE A 128 8.17 -12.59 0.59
N SER A 129 8.70 -11.59 -0.10
CA SER A 129 8.51 -10.19 0.26
C SER A 129 8.34 -9.30 -0.97
N ARG A 130 7.56 -8.23 -0.79
CA ARG A 130 7.43 -7.17 -1.79
C ARG A 130 8.80 -6.52 -1.98
N PHE A 131 9.31 -6.57 -3.20
CA PHE A 131 10.64 -6.06 -3.51
C PHE A 131 10.65 -4.53 -3.54
N ASN A 132 11.68 -3.95 -2.91
CA ASN A 132 11.83 -2.51 -2.80
C ASN A 132 12.96 -2.01 -3.72
N PHE A 133 12.63 -1.19 -4.72
CA PHE A 133 13.59 -0.69 -5.72
C PHE A 133 14.21 0.63 -5.28
N GLY A 134 15.48 0.63 -4.90
CA GLY A 134 16.22 1.87 -4.65
C GLY A 134 15.89 2.60 -3.34
N TYR A 135 15.10 1.98 -2.45
CA TYR A 135 14.88 2.49 -1.10
C TYR A 135 15.75 1.72 -0.11
N THR A 136 16.48 2.46 0.71
CA THR A 136 17.23 1.95 1.86
C THR A 136 16.53 2.36 3.16
N ASN A 137 16.98 1.83 4.29
CA ASN A 137 16.45 2.26 5.59
C ASN A 137 17.08 3.59 6.08
N ALA A 138 18.01 4.19 5.33
CA ALA A 138 18.69 5.42 5.76
C ALA A 138 17.70 6.57 5.97
N ALA A 139 17.96 7.44 6.96
CA ALA A 139 17.11 8.60 7.25
C ALA A 139 16.78 9.44 6.01
N ALA A 140 17.76 9.68 5.15
CA ALA A 140 17.60 10.46 3.92
C ALA A 140 16.50 9.92 2.97
N GLN A 141 16.15 8.64 3.06
CA GLN A 141 15.06 8.04 2.29
C GLN A 141 13.68 8.49 2.77
N LEU A 142 13.56 9.14 3.92
CA LEU A 142 12.32 9.79 4.36
C LEU A 142 12.16 11.20 3.77
N ARG A 143 13.17 11.77 3.12
CA ARG A 143 13.05 13.04 2.39
C ARG A 143 11.92 12.94 1.36
N GLY A 144 11.14 14.01 1.22
CA GLY A 144 10.04 14.06 0.27
C GLY A 144 8.84 14.84 0.80
N ILE A 145 7.72 14.68 0.10
CA ILE A 145 6.44 15.23 0.51
C ILE A 145 5.52 14.07 0.92
N TRP A 146 4.85 14.23 2.06
CA TRP A 146 4.06 13.20 2.69
C TRP A 146 2.64 13.68 2.95
N MET A 147 1.70 12.78 2.77
CA MET A 147 0.31 12.91 3.18
C MET A 147 0.00 11.81 4.18
N LEU A 148 -0.46 12.19 5.37
CA LEU A 148 -0.90 11.27 6.42
C LEU A 148 -2.39 11.52 6.65
N SER A 149 -3.20 10.49 6.46
CA SER A 149 -4.65 10.53 6.70
C SER A 149 -4.98 9.55 7.81
N SER A 150 -5.45 10.05 8.94
CA SER A 150 -5.86 9.22 10.06
C SER A 150 -7.36 9.34 10.32
N VAL A 151 -8.03 8.20 10.41
CA VAL A 151 -9.47 8.09 10.69
C VAL A 151 -9.67 7.63 12.12
N SER A 152 -10.40 8.43 12.89
CA SER A 152 -10.61 8.15 14.30
C SER A 152 -11.80 7.21 14.52
N PRO A 153 -11.68 6.17 15.37
CA PRO A 153 -12.83 5.34 15.74
C PRO A 153 -13.88 6.13 16.53
N ASN A 154 -13.52 7.30 17.07
CA ASN A 154 -14.37 8.13 17.92
C ASN A 154 -15.17 9.18 17.13
N GLY A 155 -15.08 9.18 15.79
CA GLY A 155 -15.90 9.98 14.89
C GLY A 155 -15.10 10.99 14.06
N SER A 156 -15.67 11.38 12.92
CA SER A 156 -14.98 12.11 11.85
C SER A 156 -14.49 13.52 12.22
N ALA A 157 -15.05 14.13 13.27
CA ALA A 157 -14.53 15.40 13.80
C ALA A 157 -13.09 15.27 14.34
N GLN A 158 -12.68 14.04 14.69
CA GLN A 158 -11.33 13.75 15.18
C GLN A 158 -10.37 13.29 14.08
N ASP A 159 -10.85 13.05 12.85
CA ASP A 159 -10.01 12.71 11.71
C ASP A 159 -8.95 13.80 11.47
N LYS A 160 -7.80 13.38 10.94
CA LYS A 160 -6.70 14.28 10.59
C LYS A 160 -6.19 13.97 9.20
N LEU A 161 -5.94 15.04 8.45
CA LEU A 161 -5.19 15.01 7.21
C LEU A 161 -4.02 15.97 7.38
N ASP A 162 -2.82 15.42 7.37
CA ASP A 162 -1.59 16.18 7.46
C ASP A 162 -0.84 16.11 6.13
N TYR A 163 -0.25 17.23 5.73
CA TYR A 163 0.57 17.34 4.53
C TYR A 163 1.83 18.14 4.86
N PHE A 164 3.00 17.54 4.68
CA PHE A 164 4.27 18.16 5.07
C PHE A 164 5.42 17.69 4.19
N SER A 165 6.50 18.49 4.18
CA SER A 165 7.73 18.14 3.48
C SER A 165 8.86 17.91 4.48
N LEU A 166 9.59 16.81 4.31
CA LEU A 166 10.79 16.48 5.07
C LEU A 166 12.02 16.83 4.24
N THR A 167 12.85 17.75 4.74
CA THR A 167 13.99 18.30 4.00
C THR A 167 15.30 18.28 4.78
N ASP A 168 15.24 18.30 6.10
CA ASP A 168 16.41 18.54 6.93
C ASP A 168 16.77 17.28 7.70
N ALA A 169 18.00 16.79 7.52
CA ALA A 169 18.50 15.72 8.37
C ALA A 169 18.71 16.26 9.79
N VAL A 170 18.21 15.54 10.78
CA VAL A 170 18.36 15.87 12.20
C VAL A 170 18.79 14.64 12.98
N ARG A 171 19.23 14.84 14.22
CA ARG A 171 19.56 13.73 15.11
C ARG A 171 18.28 12.93 15.39
N GLY A 172 18.33 11.63 15.12
CA GLY A 172 17.28 10.68 15.48
C GLY A 172 17.43 10.14 16.90
N SER A 173 16.58 9.20 17.24
CA SER A 173 16.68 8.43 18.47
C SER A 173 17.82 7.42 18.43
N ASP A 174 18.14 6.84 19.59
CA ASP A 174 19.11 5.73 19.67
C ASP A 174 18.55 4.41 19.09
N TYR A 175 17.28 4.38 18.69
CA TYR A 175 16.59 3.18 18.19
C TYR A 175 16.45 3.13 16.68
N GLY A 176 16.84 4.19 15.96
CA GLY A 176 16.54 4.35 14.54
C GLY A 176 17.75 4.65 13.67
N THR A 177 17.47 5.19 12.49
CA THR A 177 18.44 5.44 11.42
C THR A 177 18.90 6.89 11.34
N GLY A 178 18.50 7.72 12.31
CA GLY A 178 18.49 9.17 12.17
C GLY A 178 17.11 9.64 11.67
N ALA A 179 16.86 10.94 11.80
CA ALA A 179 15.56 11.51 11.47
C ALA A 179 15.64 12.55 10.35
N MET A 180 14.53 12.70 9.64
CA MET A 180 14.29 13.81 8.72
C MET A 180 13.18 14.68 9.29
N ALA A 181 13.39 15.99 9.30
CA ALA A 181 12.43 16.96 9.78
C ALA A 181 11.99 17.92 8.68
N SER A 182 10.80 18.49 8.88
CA SER A 182 10.35 19.62 8.09
C SER A 182 11.12 20.89 8.45
N ARG A 183 11.25 21.80 7.49
CA ARG A 183 12.01 23.05 7.66
C ARG A 183 11.43 23.94 8.76
N ASP A 184 10.12 23.92 8.92
CA ASP A 184 9.37 24.63 9.98
C ASP A 184 9.37 23.88 11.33
N ARG A 185 10.01 22.70 11.41
CA ARG A 185 10.13 21.84 12.60
C ARG A 185 8.80 21.33 13.15
N THR A 186 7.72 21.39 12.38
CA THR A 186 6.42 20.85 12.78
C THR A 186 6.35 19.34 12.66
N TYR A 187 7.21 18.71 11.85
CA TYR A 187 7.32 17.27 11.72
C TYR A 187 8.76 16.77 11.81
N SER A 188 8.92 15.59 12.42
CA SER A 188 10.15 14.80 12.36
C SER A 188 9.80 13.32 12.21
N CYS A 189 10.48 12.62 11.30
CA CYS A 189 10.25 11.20 11.03
C CYS A 189 11.54 10.40 11.06
N GLU A 190 11.46 9.17 11.55
CA GLU A 190 12.58 8.24 11.69
C GLU A 190 12.15 6.81 11.39
N ASN A 191 13.00 6.04 10.69
CA ASN A 191 12.85 4.59 10.60
C ASN A 191 13.48 3.93 11.84
N LEU A 192 12.70 3.14 12.55
CA LEU A 192 13.10 2.44 13.76
C LEU A 192 13.69 1.07 13.40
N THR A 193 14.89 0.78 13.90
CA THR A 193 15.65 -0.44 13.57
C THR A 193 15.83 -1.36 14.76
N SER A 194 15.54 -0.90 15.98
CA SER A 194 15.66 -1.68 17.20
C SER A 194 14.51 -1.39 18.18
N GLY A 195 14.41 -2.23 19.21
CA GLY A 195 13.34 -2.16 20.20
C GLY A 195 11.99 -2.68 19.71
N PRO A 196 10.93 -2.50 20.51
CA PRO A 196 9.59 -3.07 20.24
C PRO A 196 8.95 -2.60 18.93
N ASN A 197 9.36 -1.42 18.44
CA ASN A 197 8.83 -0.78 17.24
C ASN A 197 9.76 -0.95 16.02
N SER A 198 10.74 -1.85 16.08
CA SER A 198 11.65 -2.11 14.95
C SER A 198 10.86 -2.51 13.69
N GLY A 199 11.20 -1.90 12.56
CA GLY A 199 10.52 -2.10 11.28
C GLY A 199 9.37 -1.13 11.01
N LEU A 200 9.10 -0.20 11.94
CA LEU A 200 8.15 0.91 11.74
C LEU A 200 8.89 2.20 11.38
N THR A 201 8.20 3.07 10.67
CA THR A 201 8.51 4.49 10.58
C THR A 201 7.68 5.22 11.63
N MET A 202 8.33 6.07 12.44
CA MET A 202 7.68 6.95 13.40
C MET A 202 7.74 8.39 12.88
N CYS A 203 6.62 9.09 12.86
CA CYS A 203 6.54 10.52 12.59
C CYS A 203 5.87 11.25 13.77
N LEU A 204 6.56 12.23 14.33
CA LEU A 204 6.07 13.10 15.39
C LEU A 204 5.66 14.46 14.82
N LYS A 205 4.48 14.93 15.23
CA LYS A 205 4.03 16.31 15.02
C LYS A 205 4.32 17.13 16.27
N TYR A 206 4.84 18.32 16.09
CA TYR A 206 5.17 19.24 17.16
C TYR A 206 4.30 20.50 17.12
N ALA A 207 3.96 21.01 18.30
CA ALA A 207 3.46 22.38 18.47
C ALA A 207 4.62 23.38 18.37
N SER A 208 4.28 24.68 18.31
CA SER A 208 5.27 25.76 18.17
C SER A 208 6.24 25.89 19.35
N ASP A 209 5.87 25.33 20.51
CA ASP A 209 6.70 25.27 21.71
C ASP A 209 7.67 24.06 21.73
N GLY A 210 7.63 23.22 20.69
CA GLY A 210 8.44 22.01 20.58
C GLY A 210 7.83 20.79 21.28
N THR A 211 6.63 20.90 21.86
CA THR A 211 5.94 19.75 22.46
C THR A 211 5.41 18.82 21.37
N ALA A 212 5.66 17.52 21.48
CA ALA A 212 5.04 16.53 20.58
C ALA A 212 3.54 16.43 20.88
N VAL A 213 2.70 16.72 19.89
CA VAL A 213 1.24 16.74 20.00
C VAL A 213 0.56 15.59 19.24
N ARG A 214 1.32 14.87 18.40
CA ARG A 214 0.84 13.68 17.71
C ARG A 214 1.98 12.73 17.40
N VAL A 215 1.70 11.45 17.51
CA VAL A 215 2.57 10.37 17.06
C VAL A 215 1.87 9.57 15.97
N ASN A 216 2.65 9.15 14.99
CA ASN A 216 2.21 8.35 13.87
C ASN A 216 3.22 7.21 13.72
N PHE A 217 2.77 5.96 13.81
CA PHE A 217 3.58 4.77 13.56
C PHE A 217 3.01 4.04 12.37
N PHE A 218 3.84 3.67 11.40
CA PHE A 218 3.38 2.95 10.23
C PHE A 218 4.45 2.05 9.64
N HIS A 219 4.02 0.96 9.03
CA HIS A 219 4.85 0.22 8.08
C HIS A 219 4.84 0.96 6.75
N ILE A 220 6.03 1.25 6.23
CA ILE A 220 6.19 1.85 4.91
C ILE A 220 6.56 0.79 3.88
N SER A 221 5.94 0.89 2.70
CA SER A 221 6.28 0.13 1.50
C SER A 221 6.33 1.07 0.29
N ILE A 222 7.54 1.38 -0.18
CA ILE A 222 7.81 2.22 -1.35
C ILE A 222 7.27 3.66 -1.15
N ASN A 223 6.00 3.90 -1.48
CA ASN A 223 5.34 5.19 -1.41
C ASN A 223 4.04 5.13 -0.59
N ASP A 224 3.70 3.99 -0.02
CA ASP A 224 2.46 3.77 0.72
C ASP A 224 2.80 3.28 2.12
N GLY A 225 1.94 3.54 3.09
CA GLY A 225 2.10 3.02 4.42
C GLY A 225 0.79 2.93 5.19
N GLU A 226 0.76 2.04 6.15
CA GLU A 226 -0.39 1.78 7.01
C GLU A 226 0.07 1.62 8.45
N GLY A 227 -0.74 2.09 9.40
CA GLY A 227 -0.48 1.92 10.81
C GLY A 227 -1.47 2.65 11.69
N TRP A 228 -0.98 3.30 12.74
CA TRP A 228 -1.80 3.95 13.76
C TRP A 228 -1.26 5.33 14.14
N ALA A 229 -2.17 6.21 14.54
CA ALA A 229 -1.85 7.56 14.99
C ALA A 229 -2.66 7.94 16.24
N GLY A 230 -2.18 8.97 16.94
CA GLY A 230 -2.90 9.53 18.08
C GLY A 230 -2.08 10.57 18.84
N PRO A 231 -2.63 11.12 19.95
CA PRO A 231 -1.97 12.17 20.70
C PRO A 231 -0.72 11.66 21.44
N THR A 232 -0.74 10.40 21.90
CA THR A 232 0.42 9.76 22.55
C THR A 232 0.60 8.32 22.06
N PRO A 233 1.80 7.71 22.23
CA PRO A 233 2.01 6.31 21.83
C PRO A 233 1.06 5.31 22.51
N GLN A 234 0.63 5.60 23.74
CA GLN A 234 -0.26 4.72 24.51
C GLN A 234 -1.73 4.84 24.12
N SER A 235 -2.12 5.94 23.49
CA SER A 235 -3.51 6.24 23.10
C SER A 235 -3.70 6.33 21.60
N ALA A 236 -2.71 5.89 20.82
CA ALA A 236 -2.77 5.92 19.36
C ALA A 236 -3.59 4.76 18.82
N ASP A 237 -4.87 5.03 18.53
CA ASP A 237 -5.86 4.08 18.01
C ASP A 237 -6.51 4.53 16.69
N ASP A 238 -6.15 5.70 16.16
CA ASP A 238 -6.64 6.16 14.86
C ASP A 238 -6.02 5.32 13.74
N VAL A 239 -6.81 4.81 12.81
CA VAL A 239 -6.31 4.08 11.63
C VAL A 239 -5.59 5.06 10.72
N LEU A 240 -4.32 4.80 10.40
CA LEU A 240 -3.47 5.70 9.63
C LEU A 240 -3.17 5.11 8.25
N TYR A 241 -3.41 5.93 7.22
CA TYR A 241 -2.95 5.72 5.84
C TYR A 241 -1.93 6.79 5.48
N VAL A 242 -0.84 6.36 4.84
CA VAL A 242 0.30 7.21 4.49
C VAL A 242 0.57 7.12 3.01
N LYS A 243 0.78 8.28 2.38
CA LYS A 243 1.22 8.39 0.98
C LYS A 243 2.43 9.30 0.86
N ARG A 244 3.46 8.82 0.20
CA ARG A 244 4.55 9.65 -0.33
C ARG A 244 4.10 10.27 -1.65
N VAL A 245 4.03 11.59 -1.68
CA VAL A 245 3.61 12.39 -2.83
C VAL A 245 4.81 12.75 -3.71
N ALA A 246 5.97 13.02 -3.11
CA ALA A 246 7.22 13.25 -3.82
C ALA A 246 8.39 12.50 -3.16
N GLY A 247 9.26 11.93 -3.99
CA GLY A 247 10.43 11.16 -3.60
C GLY A 247 11.55 12.00 -2.98
N PRO A 248 12.64 11.35 -2.51
CA PRO A 248 13.81 12.05 -1.98
C PRO A 248 14.45 13.05 -2.95
N ASN A 249 14.32 12.80 -4.25
CA ASN A 249 14.85 13.66 -5.31
C ASN A 249 13.91 14.83 -5.66
N GLY A 250 12.72 14.90 -5.06
CA GLY A 250 11.71 15.91 -5.38
C GLY A 250 10.71 15.49 -6.46
N ASP A 251 11.00 14.40 -7.19
CA ASP A 251 10.10 13.87 -8.24
C ASP A 251 8.77 13.41 -7.63
N PHE A 252 7.65 13.81 -8.23
CA PHE A 252 6.32 13.35 -7.82
C PHE A 252 6.13 11.86 -8.12
N THR A 253 5.40 11.15 -7.26
CA THR A 253 5.21 9.69 -7.37
C THR A 253 4.17 9.27 -8.44
N GLY A 254 3.59 10.23 -9.18
CA GLY A 254 2.60 10.00 -10.26
C GLY A 254 1.17 9.77 -9.74
N ILE A 255 0.10 10.25 -10.38
CA ILE A 255 -0.59 9.65 -11.55
C ILE A 255 -0.76 10.64 -12.73
N TYR A 256 -0.75 11.95 -12.47
CA TYR A 256 -1.06 13.00 -13.46
C TYR A 256 0.00 14.11 -13.54
N TYR A 257 0.60 14.50 -12.41
CA TYR A 257 1.57 15.60 -12.38
C TYR A 257 2.88 15.19 -13.05
N LYS A 258 3.13 15.75 -14.24
CA LYS A 258 4.44 15.72 -14.90
C LYS A 258 5.22 16.95 -14.45
N ASP A 259 6.53 16.83 -14.28
CA ASP A 259 7.43 17.95 -13.97
C ASP A 259 7.58 18.98 -15.11
N GLN A 260 6.73 18.90 -16.13
CA GLN A 260 6.64 19.86 -17.23
C GLN A 260 5.16 20.20 -17.46
N PRO A 261 4.80 21.49 -17.63
CA PRO A 261 3.49 21.82 -18.13
C PRO A 261 3.35 21.19 -19.51
N VAL A 262 2.49 20.18 -19.63
CA VAL A 262 1.96 19.81 -20.94
C VAL A 262 1.07 20.98 -21.32
N GLU A 263 1.41 21.66 -22.41
CA GLU A 263 0.52 22.64 -23.01
C GLU A 263 -0.77 21.89 -23.41
N GLU A 264 -1.79 21.96 -22.56
CA GLU A 264 -3.07 21.29 -22.82
C GLU A 264 -3.65 21.85 -24.12
N SER A 265 -4.00 21.00 -25.07
CA SER A 265 -4.65 21.46 -26.29
C SER A 265 -5.93 22.22 -25.94
N ALA A 266 -6.28 23.23 -26.75
CA ALA A 266 -7.52 23.97 -26.58
C ALA A 266 -8.75 23.05 -26.52
N GLU A 267 -8.71 21.92 -27.23
CA GLU A 267 -9.74 20.87 -27.22
C GLU A 267 -9.86 20.19 -25.85
N LEU A 268 -8.76 19.83 -25.19
CA LEU A 268 -8.78 19.23 -23.86
C LEU A 268 -9.28 20.22 -22.81
N GLN A 269 -8.88 21.50 -22.93
CA GLN A 269 -9.37 22.55 -22.04
C GLN A 269 -10.88 22.78 -22.19
N ALA A 270 -11.37 22.82 -23.43
CA ALA A 270 -12.79 22.94 -23.73
C ALA A 270 -13.59 21.72 -23.20
N ALA A 271 -13.06 20.50 -23.38
CA ALA A 271 -13.69 19.28 -22.86
C ALA A 271 -13.78 19.27 -21.32
N LYS A 272 -12.72 19.70 -20.62
CA LYS A 272 -12.74 19.83 -19.15
C LYS A 272 -13.68 20.93 -18.66
N LEU A 273 -13.79 22.04 -19.39
CA LEU A 273 -14.75 23.09 -19.08
C LEU A 273 -16.19 22.59 -19.26
N GLN A 274 -16.48 21.94 -20.38
CA GLN A 274 -17.79 21.36 -20.66
C GLN A 274 -18.17 20.32 -19.61
N ALA A 275 -17.27 19.38 -19.27
CA ALA A 275 -17.52 18.38 -18.23
C ALA A 275 -17.83 19.01 -16.86
N ARG A 276 -17.16 20.11 -16.50
CA ARG A 276 -17.46 20.87 -15.27
C ARG A 276 -18.81 21.59 -15.36
N GLN A 277 -19.15 22.15 -16.52
CA GLN A 277 -20.44 22.82 -16.74
C GLN A 277 -21.60 21.82 -16.71
N ASP A 278 -21.44 20.64 -17.30
CA ASP A 278 -22.42 19.55 -17.29
C ASP A 278 -22.64 19.03 -15.85
N ALA A 279 -21.56 18.81 -15.10
CA ALA A 279 -21.64 18.43 -13.68
C ALA A 279 -22.31 19.52 -12.83
N ALA A 280 -22.05 20.80 -13.13
CA ALA A 280 -22.65 21.94 -12.44
C ALA A 280 -24.09 22.27 -12.90
N ALA A 281 -24.56 21.70 -14.02
CA ALA A 281 -25.92 21.90 -14.52
C ALA A 281 -26.94 20.99 -13.82
N GLN A 282 -26.50 19.90 -13.19
CA GLN A 282 -27.37 18.98 -12.42
C GLN A 282 -26.81 18.65 -11.03
N PRO A 283 -26.49 19.65 -10.19
CA PRO A 283 -26.07 19.37 -8.84
C PRO A 283 -27.30 18.87 -8.07
N ILE A 284 -27.22 17.68 -7.52
CA ILE A 284 -28.29 17.06 -6.71
C ILE A 284 -27.90 17.08 -5.23
N ASP A 285 -28.79 17.59 -4.40
CA ASP A 285 -28.76 17.49 -2.95
C ASP A 285 -29.52 16.23 -2.51
N ARG A 286 -29.03 15.53 -1.49
CA ARG A 286 -29.72 14.39 -0.89
C ARG A 286 -30.04 14.74 0.55
N ARG A 287 -31.30 15.01 0.84
CA ARG A 287 -31.77 15.36 2.18
C ARG A 287 -32.67 14.27 2.72
N GLU A 288 -32.48 13.93 3.98
CA GLU A 288 -33.43 13.08 4.68
C GLU A 288 -34.61 13.96 5.12
N ASN A 289 -35.82 13.63 4.65
CA ASN A 289 -37.02 14.34 5.04
C ASN A 289 -37.45 13.94 6.46
N LYS A 290 -38.48 14.61 6.99
CA LYS A 290 -38.95 14.38 8.36
C LYS A 290 -39.50 12.96 8.60
N ASP A 291 -39.73 12.20 7.53
CA ASP A 291 -40.23 10.83 7.55
C ASP A 291 -39.11 9.79 7.36
N GLY A 292 -37.84 10.22 7.33
CA GLY A 292 -36.67 9.33 7.19
C GLY A 292 -36.42 8.85 5.76
N GLN A 293 -37.01 9.49 4.75
CA GLN A 293 -36.78 9.17 3.33
C GLN A 293 -35.74 10.12 2.72
N ILE A 294 -34.83 9.57 1.91
CA ILE A 294 -33.86 10.36 1.17
C ILE A 294 -34.54 10.96 -0.06
N GLU A 295 -34.73 12.29 -0.06
CA GLU A 295 -35.19 13.06 -1.21
C GLU A 295 -33.99 13.56 -2.02
N ILE A 296 -34.08 13.40 -3.35
CA ILE A 296 -33.12 13.96 -4.30
C ILE A 296 -33.69 15.29 -4.81
N LEU A 297 -33.09 16.39 -4.39
CA LEU A 297 -33.50 17.74 -4.76
C LEU A 297 -32.43 18.42 -5.63
N PRO A 298 -32.78 19.40 -6.46
CA PRO A 298 -31.78 20.27 -7.06
C PRO A 298 -31.01 21.01 -5.96
N LEU A 299 -29.69 21.00 -6.00
CA LEU A 299 -28.83 21.76 -5.08
C LEU A 299 -29.13 23.25 -5.27
N GLN A 300 -29.73 23.88 -4.27
CA GLN A 300 -30.00 25.32 -4.31
C GLN A 300 -28.68 26.08 -4.11
N ARG A 301 -28.41 27.06 -4.99
CA ARG A 301 -27.26 27.96 -4.90
C ARG A 301 -27.37 28.92 -3.73
#